data_AF-A0A368HKX1-F1
#
_entry.id   AF-A0A368HKX1-F1
#
_cell.length_a   1.000
_cell.length_b   1.000
_cell.length_c   1.000
_cell.angle_alpha   90.00
_cell.angle_beta   90.00
_cell.angle_gamma   90.00
#
_symmetry.space_group_name_H-M   'P 1'
#
loop_
_entity.id
_entity.type
_entity.pdbx_description
1 polymer ?
#
loop_
_entity_poly.entity_id
_entity_poly.type
_entity_poly.pdbx_seq_one_letter_code
_entity_poly.pdbx_strand_id
1 'polypeptide(L)'
;MSIPCFEVWVLLHYERTDAPAPDCDAVIGRLRAMIGGYKKADAGIVQGLMGQINSAMDNARWLEGRAAMNDHNPYTLVHRVLEWFQSLATQETP
;
A
#
# COMPACT_ATOMS: atom_id res chain seq x y z
N MET A 1 6.82 1.23 7.98
CA MET A 1 7.48 -0.04 7.61
C MET A 1 6.43 -0.94 6.98
N SER A 2 6.76 -1.66 5.90
CA SER A 2 5.83 -2.59 5.24
C SER A 2 6.33 -4.02 5.40
N ILE A 3 5.43 -4.94 5.72
CA ILE A 3 5.71 -6.36 5.93
C ILE A 3 4.67 -7.16 5.13
N PRO A 4 5.06 -7.76 4.00
CA PRO A 4 6.29 -7.54 3.25
C PRO A 4 6.27 -6.26 2.39
N CYS A 5 7.41 -5.55 2.29
CA CYS A 5 7.83 -4.55 1.28
C CYS A 5 6.85 -3.47 0.75
N PHE A 6 7.34 -2.55 -0.08
CA PHE A 6 6.55 -1.50 -0.71
C PHE A 6 5.41 -2.05 -1.59
N GLU A 7 5.54 -3.28 -2.08
CA GLU A 7 4.57 -3.88 -3.01
C GLU A 7 3.21 -4.15 -2.36
N VAL A 8 3.14 -4.32 -1.04
CA VAL A 8 1.84 -4.35 -0.34
C VAL A 8 1.12 -3.01 -0.47
N TRP A 9 1.85 -1.89 -0.41
CA TRP A 9 1.24 -0.58 -0.64
C TRP A 9 0.65 -0.48 -2.05
N VAL A 10 1.39 -0.92 -3.06
CA VAL A 10 0.92 -0.98 -4.46
C VAL A 10 -0.32 -1.88 -4.58
N LEU A 11 -0.31 -3.06 -3.95
CA LEU A 11 -1.44 -4.01 -3.98
C LEU A 11 -2.72 -3.38 -3.44
N LEU A 12 -2.62 -2.58 -2.38
CA LEU A 12 -3.76 -1.94 -1.73
C LEU A 12 -4.44 -0.86 -2.59
N HIS A 13 -3.83 -0.41 -3.69
CA HIS A 13 -4.52 0.41 -4.68
C HIS A 13 -5.56 -0.38 -5.49
N TYR A 14 -5.41 -1.70 -5.59
CA TYR A 14 -6.26 -2.56 -6.43
C TYR A 14 -7.16 -3.48 -5.60
N GLU A 15 -6.73 -3.87 -4.40
CA GLU A 15 -7.40 -4.90 -3.62
C GLU A 15 -7.42 -4.57 -2.12
N ARG A 16 -8.59 -4.70 -1.48
CA ARG A 16 -8.70 -4.71 -0.01
C ARG A 16 -8.50 -6.14 0.50
N THR A 17 -7.36 -6.43 1.12
CA THR A 17 -6.95 -7.82 1.43
C THR A 17 -6.07 -7.91 2.68
N ASP A 18 -6.32 -8.94 3.50
CA ASP A 18 -5.47 -9.37 4.62
C ASP A 18 -4.90 -10.78 4.37
N ALA A 19 -4.99 -11.27 3.13
CA ALA A 19 -4.49 -12.58 2.76
C ALA A 19 -2.96 -12.64 2.94
N PRO A 20 -2.41 -13.64 3.66
CA PRO A 20 -0.99 -13.74 3.97
C PRO A 20 -0.10 -13.63 2.75
N ALA A 21 1.03 -12.92 2.89
CA ALA A 21 2.06 -12.83 1.89
C ALA A 21 3.38 -13.39 2.46
N PRO A 22 3.79 -14.62 2.10
CA PRO A 22 4.99 -15.24 2.69
C PRO A 22 6.26 -14.46 2.34
N ASP A 23 6.29 -13.79 1.19
CA ASP A 23 7.40 -12.98 0.71
C ASP A 23 6.92 -11.90 -0.28
N CYS A 24 7.86 -11.08 -0.76
CA CYS A 24 7.55 -10.07 -1.78
C CYS A 24 7.15 -10.68 -3.13
N ASP A 25 7.66 -11.86 -3.48
CA ASP A 25 7.40 -12.47 -4.79
C ASP A 25 5.94 -12.92 -4.90
N ALA A 26 5.33 -13.36 -3.80
CA ALA A 26 3.90 -13.64 -3.70
C ALA A 26 3.05 -12.38 -3.98
N VAL A 27 3.44 -11.22 -3.42
CA VAL A 27 2.76 -9.95 -3.67
C VAL A 27 2.94 -9.51 -5.13
N ILE A 28 4.16 -9.62 -5.66
CA ILE A 28 4.48 -9.30 -7.05
C ILE A 28 3.69 -10.21 -8.02
N GLY A 29 3.52 -11.49 -7.70
CA GLY A 29 2.71 -12.42 -8.47
C GLY A 29 1.25 -11.97 -8.58
N ARG A 30 0.65 -11.55 -7.46
CA ARG A 30 -0.71 -10.97 -7.44
C ARG A 30 -0.80 -9.69 -8.27
N LEU A 31 0.17 -8.80 -8.12
CA LEU A 31 0.25 -7.57 -8.91
C LEU A 31 0.33 -7.84 -10.41
N ARG A 32 1.15 -8.81 -10.83
CA ARG A 32 1.28 -9.20 -12.25
C ARG A 32 0.00 -9.79 -12.85
N ALA A 33 -0.86 -10.40 -12.03
CA ALA A 33 -2.15 -10.90 -12.48
C ALA A 33 -3.16 -9.78 -12.76
N MET A 34 -3.03 -8.63 -12.08
CA MET A 34 -3.89 -7.45 -12.26
C MET A 34 -3.30 -6.42 -13.23
N ILE A 35 -1.98 -6.33 -13.29
CA ILE A 35 -1.23 -5.34 -14.05
C ILE A 35 -0.27 -6.08 -14.98
N GLY A 36 -0.65 -6.18 -16.25
CA GLY A 36 0.19 -6.79 -17.28
C GLY A 36 1.56 -6.12 -17.34
N GLY A 37 2.62 -6.90 -17.13
CA GLY A 37 4.00 -6.41 -17.21
C GLY A 37 4.50 -5.65 -15.97
N TYR A 38 3.85 -5.77 -14.80
CA TYR A 38 4.31 -5.13 -13.57
C TYR A 38 5.79 -5.42 -13.27
N LYS A 39 6.56 -4.33 -13.13
CA LYS A 39 7.95 -4.33 -12.69
C LYS A 39 8.04 -3.62 -11.34
N LYS A 40 8.86 -4.17 -10.46
CA LYS A 40 9.13 -3.59 -9.15
C LYS A 40 9.68 -2.17 -9.31
N ALA A 41 9.17 -1.22 -8.52
CA ALA A 41 9.57 0.18 -8.55
C ALA A 41 9.40 0.87 -9.93
N ASP A 42 8.43 0.43 -10.74
CA ASP A 42 8.10 1.10 -12.00
C ASP A 42 7.46 2.47 -11.74
N ALA A 43 8.19 3.54 -12.07
CA ALA A 43 7.76 4.91 -11.84
C ALA A 43 6.48 5.29 -12.62
N GLY A 44 6.25 4.69 -13.79
CA GLY A 44 5.04 4.94 -14.58
C GLY A 44 3.79 4.40 -13.90
N ILE A 45 3.92 3.22 -13.26
CA ILE A 45 2.84 2.65 -12.45
C ILE A 45 2.57 3.55 -11.25
N VAL A 46 3.60 3.91 -10.49
CA VAL A 46 3.47 4.76 -9.29
C VAL A 46 2.83 6.12 -9.60
N GLN A 47 3.16 6.73 -10.74
CA GLN A 47 2.56 8.00 -11.15
C GLN A 47 1.05 7.88 -11.37
N GLY A 48 0.59 6.79 -11.99
CA GLY A 48 -0.84 6.53 -12.18
C GLY A 48 -1.59 6.29 -10.87
N LEU A 49 -0.92 5.71 -9.88
CA LEU A 49 -1.51 5.37 -8.58
C LEU A 49 -1.85 6.59 -7.71
N MET A 50 -1.21 7.73 -7.95
CA MET A 50 -1.46 8.95 -7.17
C MET A 50 -2.90 9.44 -7.31
N GLY A 51 -3.56 9.19 -8.45
CA GLY A 51 -4.98 9.52 -8.65
C GLY A 51 -5.94 8.69 -7.79
N GLN A 52 -5.48 7.56 -7.24
CA GLN A 52 -6.26 6.62 -6.45
C GLN A 52 -5.70 6.45 -5.02
N ILE A 53 -4.91 7.43 -4.56
CA ILE A 53 -4.20 7.33 -3.28
C ILE A 53 -5.15 7.15 -2.09
N ASN A 54 -6.33 7.79 -2.11
CA ASN A 54 -7.32 7.68 -1.04
C ASN A 54 -7.83 6.24 -0.87
N SER A 55 -8.04 5.50 -1.96
CA SER A 55 -8.46 4.10 -1.90
C SER A 55 -7.40 3.21 -1.24
N ALA A 56 -6.13 3.44 -1.57
CA ALA A 56 -5.03 2.73 -0.93
C ALA A 56 -4.88 3.10 0.56
N MET A 57 -5.09 4.36 0.91
CA MET A 57 -5.10 4.81 2.31
C MET A 57 -6.21 4.12 3.11
N ASP A 58 -7.42 4.06 2.59
CA ASP A 58 -8.54 3.39 3.26
C ASP A 58 -8.33 1.89 3.41
N ASN A 59 -7.79 1.24 2.38
CA ASN A 59 -7.44 -0.18 2.43
C ASN A 59 -6.30 -0.45 3.43
N ALA A 60 -5.30 0.43 3.52
CA ALA A 60 -4.21 0.33 4.48
C ALA A 60 -4.68 0.55 5.93
N ARG A 61 -5.59 1.50 6.19
CA ARG A 61 -6.23 1.67 7.51
C ARG A 61 -7.01 0.42 7.92
N TRP A 62 -7.77 -0.15 6.99
CA TRP A 62 -8.50 -1.39 7.22
C TRP A 62 -7.57 -2.55 7.54
N LEU A 63 -6.47 -2.69 6.79
CA LEU A 63 -5.47 -3.74 7.01
C LEU A 63 -4.77 -3.56 8.35
N GLU A 64 -4.42 -2.31 8.71
CA GLU A 64 -3.82 -2.00 10.01
C GLU A 64 -4.71 -2.42 11.17
N GLY A 65 -6.02 -2.17 11.08
CA GLY A 65 -6.99 -2.61 12.09
C GLY A 65 -7.04 -4.13 12.30
N ARG A 66 -6.45 -4.92 11.39
CA ARG A 66 -6.41 -6.38 11.44
C ARG A 66 -5.01 -6.93 11.76
N ALA A 67 -4.01 -6.08 11.98
CA ALA A 67 -2.61 -6.47 12.17
C ALA A 67 -2.41 -7.56 13.24
N ALA A 68 -3.11 -7.46 14.36
CA ALA A 68 -3.03 -8.46 15.42
C ALA A 68 -3.65 -9.81 15.03
N MET A 69 -4.65 -9.81 14.14
CA MET A 69 -5.34 -11.03 13.69
C MET A 69 -4.59 -11.75 12.58
N ASN A 70 -3.79 -11.03 11.79
CA ASN A 70 -3.03 -11.59 10.68
C ASN A 70 -1.52 -11.69 10.96
N ASP A 71 -1.11 -11.66 12.24
CA ASP A 71 0.29 -11.71 12.67
C ASP A 71 1.19 -10.69 11.95
N HIS A 72 0.63 -9.51 11.67
CA HIS A 72 1.27 -8.43 10.92
C HIS A 72 1.72 -8.84 9.51
N ASN A 73 1.04 -9.80 8.89
CA ASN A 73 1.31 -10.26 7.53
C ASN A 73 0.03 -10.50 6.71
N PRO A 74 -0.22 -9.73 5.64
CA PRO A 74 0.50 -8.53 5.21
C PRO A 74 0.13 -7.32 6.07
N TYR A 75 1.00 -6.32 6.13
CA TYR A 75 0.79 -5.10 6.90
C TYR A 75 1.63 -3.94 6.36
N THR A 76 1.13 -2.71 6.48
CA THR A 76 1.90 -1.50 6.16
C THR A 76 1.43 -0.30 6.98
N LEU A 77 2.35 0.65 7.18
CA LEU A 77 2.11 1.94 7.82
C LEU A 77 2.29 3.14 6.88
N VAL A 78 2.34 2.90 5.57
CA VAL A 78 2.57 3.98 4.58
C VAL A 78 1.49 5.05 4.68
N HIS A 79 0.23 4.68 4.93
CA HIS A 79 -0.86 5.64 5.10
C HIS A 79 -0.61 6.63 6.24
N ARG A 80 -0.03 6.21 7.37
CA ARG A 80 0.31 7.12 8.48
C ARG A 80 1.36 8.16 8.09
N VAL A 81 2.34 7.77 7.27
CA VAL A 81 3.35 8.70 6.76
C VAL A 81 2.71 9.73 5.83
N LEU A 82 1.81 9.28 4.96
CA LEU A 82 1.08 10.16 4.05
C LEU A 82 0.13 11.10 4.78
N GLU A 83 -0.58 10.61 5.79
CA GLU A 83 -1.41 11.44 6.69
C GLU A 83 -0.57 12.51 7.39
N TRP A 84 0.63 12.14 7.86
CA TRP A 84 1.54 13.09 8.47
C TRP A 84 1.99 14.16 7.47
N PHE A 85 2.42 13.78 6.26
CA PHE A 85 2.76 14.75 5.21
C PHE A 85 1.60 15.66 4.82
N GLN A 86 0.38 15.11 4.71
CA GLN A 86 -0.81 15.89 4.44
C GLN A 86 -1.06 16.91 5.56
N SER A 87 -0.95 16.49 6.82
CA SER A 87 -1.12 17.39 7.96
C SER A 87 -0.09 18.52 7.98
N LEU A 88 1.15 18.27 7.57
CA LEU A 88 2.19 19.30 7.45
C LEU A 88 1.88 20.26 6.29
N ALA A 89 1.45 19.75 5.14
CA ALA A 89 1.10 20.58 3.99
C ALA A 89 -0.11 21.50 4.27
N THR A 90 -1.03 21.07 5.15
CA THR A 90 -2.16 21.90 5.59
C THR A 90 -1.83 22.88 6.71
N GLN A 91 -0.64 22.76 7.34
CA GLN A 91 -0.20 23.63 8.45
C GLN A 91 0.52 24.90 7.98
N GLU A 92 0.77 25.08 6.68
CA GLU A 92 1.27 26.35 6.14
C GLU A 92 0.11 27.30 5.78
N THR A 93 -0.30 28.11 6.75
CA THR A 93 -0.82 29.49 6.53
C THR A 93 -0.75 30.29 7.84
N PRO A 94 0.20 31.23 7.92
CA PRO A 94 -0.15 32.63 8.19
C PRO A 94 -0.27 33.44 6.90
#